data_AF-A0A2G5CPH9-F1
#
_entry.id   AF-A0A2G5CPH9-F1
#
_cell.length_a   1.000
_cell.length_b   1.000
_cell.length_c   1.000
_cell.angle_alpha   90.00
_cell.angle_beta   90.00
_cell.angle_gamma   90.00
#
_symmetry.space_group_name_H-M   'P 1'
#
loop_
_entity.id
_entity.type
_entity.pdbx_description
1 polymer ?
#
loop_
_entity_poly.entity_id
_entity_poly.type
_entity_poly.pdbx_seq_one_letter_code
_entity_poly.pdbx_strand_id
1 'polypeptide(L)'
;MDILLSVLEFSASYNSYSNLRMRMHHVTAERPPLNLLRQELAGTSIYLDILQKATSASTTNNENAVDINVSHGIDVTSVNDRTKDEKLEGVAEEKLVSFCGQILKEASELQSGTGESANVDIHRVLELRSPIIVKVIKGMCLMNSHIFKKHLREFYPLITKLVCSDQMDVRGAVGDLFSMQLTSLLP
;
A
#
# COMPACT_ATOMS: atom_id res chain seq x y z
N MET A 1 -18.75 7.34 -9.82
CA MET A 1 -18.36 6.36 -8.78
C MET A 1 -17.65 5.17 -9.42
N ASP A 2 -18.24 4.54 -10.45
CA ASP A 2 -17.64 3.41 -11.17
C ASP A 2 -16.25 3.68 -11.74
N ILE A 3 -16.00 4.85 -12.34
CA ILE A 3 -14.71 5.14 -12.98
C ILE A 3 -13.55 5.08 -11.99
N LEU A 4 -13.72 5.60 -10.77
CA LEU A 4 -12.63 5.67 -9.78
C LEU A 4 -12.33 4.28 -9.22
N LEU A 5 -13.38 3.48 -8.96
CA LEU A 5 -13.25 2.09 -8.55
C LEU A 5 -12.70 1.21 -9.68
N SER A 6 -13.13 1.41 -10.93
CA SER A 6 -12.60 0.72 -12.11
C SER A 6 -11.15 1.08 -12.38
N VAL A 7 -10.75 2.34 -12.20
CA VAL A 7 -9.33 2.77 -12.30
C VAL A 7 -8.52 2.13 -11.17
N LEU A 8 -9.08 2.01 -9.97
CA LEU A 8 -8.45 1.35 -8.84
C LEU A 8 -8.26 -0.14 -9.12
N GLU A 9 -9.29 -0.84 -9.56
CA GLU A 9 -9.25 -2.26 -9.92
C GLU A 9 -8.31 -2.54 -11.10
N PHE A 10 -8.34 -1.69 -12.13
CA PHE A 10 -7.41 -1.75 -13.25
C PHE A 10 -5.97 -1.59 -12.75
N SER A 11 -5.70 -0.58 -11.93
CA SER A 11 -4.35 -0.31 -11.41
C SER A 11 -3.86 -1.44 -10.51
N ALA A 12 -4.73 -2.00 -9.66
CA ALA A 12 -4.42 -3.14 -8.81
C ALA A 12 -4.08 -4.39 -9.63
N SER A 13 -4.91 -4.68 -10.64
CA SER A 13 -4.70 -5.81 -11.54
C SER A 13 -3.44 -5.62 -12.39
N TYR A 14 -3.25 -4.44 -12.97
CA TYR A 14 -2.11 -4.12 -13.81
C TYR A 14 -0.77 -4.20 -13.07
N ASN A 15 -0.76 -3.84 -11.78
CA ASN A 15 0.43 -3.86 -10.93
C ASN A 15 0.53 -5.13 -10.06
N SER A 16 -0.31 -6.13 -10.28
CA SER A 16 -0.19 -7.40 -9.56
C SER A 16 1.13 -8.10 -9.92
N TYR A 17 1.68 -8.84 -8.95
CA TYR A 17 2.93 -9.57 -9.12
C TYR A 17 2.90 -10.52 -10.32
N SER A 18 1.81 -11.27 -10.49
CA SER A 18 1.64 -12.22 -11.58
C SER A 18 1.65 -11.52 -12.94
N ASN A 19 0.89 -10.44 -13.10
CA ASN A 19 0.82 -9.71 -14.37
C ASN A 19 2.14 -9.03 -14.69
N LEU A 20 2.80 -8.45 -13.69
CA LEU A 20 4.14 -7.91 -13.88
C LEU A 20 5.14 -9.00 -14.27
N ARG A 21 5.19 -10.11 -13.54
CA ARG A 21 6.10 -11.23 -13.81
C ARG A 21 5.89 -11.77 -15.22
N MET A 22 4.63 -11.88 -15.65
CA MET A 22 4.30 -12.22 -17.04
C MET A 22 4.89 -11.20 -18.01
N ARG A 23 4.69 -9.89 -17.79
CA ARG A 23 5.30 -8.85 -18.65
C ARG A 23 6.82 -8.91 -18.65
N MET A 24 7.45 -9.19 -17.52
CA MET A 24 8.91 -9.34 -17.41
C MET A 24 9.40 -10.55 -18.21
N HIS A 25 8.71 -11.70 -18.15
CA HIS A 25 9.06 -12.91 -18.90
C HIS A 25 8.90 -12.77 -20.41
N HIS A 26 7.98 -11.92 -20.87
CA HIS A 26 7.82 -11.64 -22.31
C HIS A 26 8.91 -10.72 -22.86
N VAL A 27 9.70 -10.06 -22.00
CA VAL A 27 10.84 -9.25 -22.43
C VAL A 27 12.10 -10.11 -22.42
N THR A 28 12.56 -10.48 -23.61
CA THR A 28 13.84 -11.18 -23.81
C THR A 28 15.00 -10.20 -23.61
N ALA A 29 15.46 -10.08 -22.37
CA ALA A 29 16.80 -9.64 -22.00
C ALA A 29 17.01 -9.90 -20.51
N GLU A 30 18.27 -10.15 -20.13
CA GLU A 30 18.70 -10.39 -18.76
C GLU A 30 18.14 -9.38 -17.73
N ARG A 31 17.78 -8.15 -18.11
CA ARG A 31 17.09 -7.15 -17.26
C ARG A 31 15.74 -6.76 -17.86
N PRO A 32 14.66 -6.59 -17.07
CA PRO A 32 13.48 -5.90 -17.56
C PRO A 32 13.84 -4.48 -18.03
N PRO A 33 13.15 -3.94 -19.04
CA PRO A 33 13.39 -2.59 -19.53
C PRO A 33 13.26 -1.61 -18.37
N LEU A 34 14.18 -0.65 -18.25
CA LEU A 34 14.10 0.39 -17.22
C LEU A 34 12.74 1.11 -17.22
N ASN A 35 12.11 1.21 -18.39
CA ASN A 35 10.77 1.78 -18.54
C ASN A 35 9.70 0.96 -17.82
N LEU A 36 9.81 -0.37 -17.78
CA LEU A 36 8.85 -1.23 -17.09
C LEU A 36 8.91 -1.02 -15.58
N LEU A 37 10.11 -0.90 -15.01
CA LEU A 37 10.31 -0.62 -13.59
C LEU A 37 9.85 0.78 -13.20
N ARG A 38 10.15 1.78 -14.04
CA ARG A 38 9.66 3.15 -13.84
C ARG A 38 8.14 3.20 -13.91
N GLN A 39 7.54 2.47 -14.85
CA GLN A 39 6.10 2.38 -15.00
C GLN A 39 5.46 1.69 -13.81
N GLU A 40 6.04 0.58 -13.33
CA GLU A 40 5.55 -0.12 -12.15
C GLU A 40 5.63 0.77 -10.91
N LEU A 41 6.79 1.40 -10.66
CA LEU A 41 6.96 2.30 -9.53
C LEU A 41 5.98 3.48 -9.59
N ALA A 42 5.77 4.07 -10.77
CA ALA A 42 4.79 5.13 -10.97
C ALA A 42 3.36 4.62 -10.74
N GLY A 43 3.02 3.44 -11.26
CA GLY A 43 1.71 2.80 -11.07
C GLY A 43 1.42 2.51 -9.61
N THR A 44 2.38 1.92 -8.89
CA THR A 44 2.31 1.72 -7.43
C THR A 44 2.13 3.05 -6.70
N SER A 45 2.88 4.09 -7.07
CA SER A 45 2.76 5.40 -6.42
C SER A 45 1.37 6.00 -6.60
N ILE A 46 0.80 5.93 -7.81
CA ILE A 46 -0.53 6.45 -8.11
C ILE A 46 -1.59 5.65 -7.37
N TYR A 47 -1.49 4.32 -7.42
CA TYR A 47 -2.44 3.43 -6.74
C TYR A 47 -2.48 3.69 -5.24
N LEU A 48 -1.31 3.81 -4.61
CA LEU A 48 -1.18 4.07 -3.18
C LEU A 48 -1.72 5.46 -2.79
N ASP A 49 -1.45 6.50 -3.60
CA ASP A 49 -1.97 7.85 -3.38
C ASP A 49 -3.50 7.91 -3.46
N ILE A 50 -4.09 7.22 -4.46
CA ILE A 50 -5.55 7.13 -4.59
C ILE A 50 -6.17 6.43 -3.37
N LEU A 51 -5.60 5.29 -2.96
CA LEU A 51 -6.09 4.54 -1.80
C LEU A 51 -5.98 5.36 -0.52
N GLN A 52 -4.83 5.98 -0.27
CA GLN A 52 -4.61 6.81 0.91
C GLN A 52 -5.58 7.98 0.98
N LYS A 53 -5.81 8.67 -0.15
CA LYS A 53 -6.79 9.76 -0.25
C LYS A 53 -8.22 9.27 -0.01
N ALA A 54 -8.59 8.14 -0.61
CA ALA A 54 -9.90 7.53 -0.43
C ALA A 54 -10.16 7.11 1.04
N THR A 55 -9.11 6.72 1.77
CA THR A 55 -9.20 6.38 3.20
C THR A 55 -9.04 7.58 4.15
N SER A 56 -8.63 8.76 3.65
CA SER A 56 -8.42 9.96 4.49
C SER A 56 -9.58 10.96 4.41
N ALA A 57 -10.43 10.87 3.36
CA ALA A 57 -11.52 11.80 3.10
C ALA A 57 -12.58 11.89 4.23
N SER A 58 -12.62 10.90 5.12
CA SER A 58 -13.56 10.84 6.24
C SER A 58 -13.07 11.55 7.51
N THR A 59 -11.75 11.70 7.69
CA THR A 59 -11.18 12.27 8.93
C THR A 59 -11.35 13.80 9.00
N THR A 60 -11.25 14.50 7.87
CA THR A 60 -11.34 15.97 7.81
C THR A 60 -12.73 16.54 8.11
N ASN A 61 -13.78 15.72 8.06
CA ASN A 61 -15.15 16.19 8.30
C ASN A 61 -15.55 16.19 9.78
N ASN A 62 -14.75 15.59 10.67
CA ASN A 62 -15.07 15.48 12.09
C ASN A 62 -14.36 16.52 12.98
N GLU A 63 -13.43 17.31 12.43
CA GLU A 63 -12.61 18.25 13.21
C GLU A 63 -13.16 19.68 13.23
N ASN A 64 -14.13 20.00 12.36
CA ASN A 64 -14.72 21.35 12.23
C ASN A 64 -16.18 21.45 12.71
N ALA A 65 -16.73 20.42 13.36
CA ALA A 65 -18.11 20.43 13.85
C ALA A 65 -18.16 20.69 15.37
N VAL A 66 -17.63 21.83 15.80
CA VAL A 66 -17.94 22.40 17.12
C VAL A 66 -18.76 23.67 16.91
N ASP A 67 -20.01 23.58 17.39
CA ASP A 67 -20.94 24.66 17.74
C ASP A 67 -21.48 25.60 16.67
N ILE A 68 -22.55 25.19 15.97
CA ILE A 68 -23.71 26.07 15.72
C ILE A 68 -25.01 25.26 15.85
N ASN A 69 -25.69 25.38 16.99
CA ASN A 69 -27.12 25.08 17.10
C ASN A 69 -27.89 26.01 16.14
N VAL A 70 -28.77 25.46 15.30
CA VAL A 70 -30.15 25.93 15.01
C VAL A 70 -30.75 25.13 13.82
N SER A 71 -31.81 24.38 14.16
CA SER A 71 -33.08 24.19 13.44
C SER A 71 -33.16 23.57 12.03
N HIS A 72 -33.81 22.39 12.02
CA HIS A 72 -34.77 21.85 11.03
C HIS A 72 -34.52 22.00 9.52
N GLY A 73 -34.12 20.86 8.95
CA GLY A 73 -34.41 20.45 7.57
C GLY A 73 -33.80 19.06 7.36
N ILE A 74 -34.58 17.99 7.52
CA ILE A 74 -34.11 16.63 7.19
C ILE A 74 -33.99 16.56 5.66
N ASP A 75 -32.79 16.86 5.16
CA ASP A 75 -32.42 16.59 3.78
C ASP A 75 -32.07 15.10 3.66
N VAL A 76 -33.05 14.30 3.25
CA VAL A 76 -32.94 12.84 3.03
C VAL A 76 -31.85 12.50 1.99
N THR A 77 -31.35 13.49 1.24
CA THR A 77 -30.27 13.35 0.27
C THR A 77 -28.89 13.14 0.92
N SER A 78 -28.63 13.71 2.11
CA SER A 78 -27.30 13.66 2.74
C SER A 78 -26.97 12.31 3.39
N VAL A 79 -27.97 11.52 3.77
CA VAL A 79 -27.80 10.20 4.41
C VAL A 79 -27.37 9.15 3.38
N ASN A 80 -27.87 9.24 2.15
CA ASN A 80 -27.53 8.33 1.06
C ASN A 80 -26.12 8.58 0.48
N ASP A 81 -25.56 9.77 0.65
CA ASP A 81 -24.19 10.07 0.21
C ASP A 81 -23.16 9.60 1.25
N ARG A 82 -23.40 9.87 2.54
CA ARG A 82 -22.54 9.39 3.64
C ARG A 82 -22.41 7.87 3.68
N THR A 83 -23.51 7.15 3.47
CA THR A 83 -23.51 5.68 3.45
C THR A 83 -22.76 5.08 2.25
N LYS A 84 -22.70 5.80 1.12
CA LYS A 84 -21.89 5.39 -0.04
C LYS A 84 -20.41 5.69 0.18
N ASP A 85 -20.10 6.82 0.79
CA ASP A 85 -18.73 7.22 1.14
C ASP A 85 -18.13 6.29 2.19
N GLU A 86 -18.88 5.92 3.24
CA GLU A 86 -18.44 4.92 4.25
C GLU A 86 -18.20 3.54 3.62
N LYS A 87 -19.04 3.14 2.65
CA LYS A 87 -18.86 1.89 1.91
C LYS A 87 -17.62 1.94 1.00
N LEU A 88 -17.35 3.09 0.38
CA LEU A 88 -16.17 3.30 -0.45
C LEU A 88 -14.88 3.32 0.40
N GLU A 89 -14.92 3.97 1.56
CA GLU A 89 -13.83 4.00 2.53
C GLU A 89 -13.47 2.59 3.00
N GLY A 90 -14.47 1.77 3.34
CA GLY A 90 -14.24 0.37 3.73
C GLY A 90 -13.60 -0.46 2.60
N VAL A 91 -14.03 -0.28 1.35
CA VAL A 91 -13.42 -0.97 0.19
C VAL A 91 -12.01 -0.46 -0.08
N ALA A 92 -11.77 0.85 0.03
CA ALA A 92 -10.44 1.43 -0.13
C ALA A 92 -9.49 0.95 0.97
N GLU A 93 -9.95 0.86 2.22
CA GLU A 93 -9.21 0.30 3.35
C GLU A 93 -8.84 -1.16 3.06
N GLU A 94 -9.79 -2.01 2.69
CA GLU A 94 -9.56 -3.41 2.37
C GLU A 94 -8.51 -3.56 1.25
N LYS A 95 -8.63 -2.78 0.18
CA LYS A 95 -7.67 -2.79 -0.93
C LYS A 95 -6.30 -2.29 -0.51
N LEU A 96 -6.22 -1.24 0.30
CA LEU A 96 -4.97 -0.70 0.83
C LEU A 96 -4.23 -1.72 1.70
N VAL A 97 -4.95 -2.37 2.60
CA VAL A 97 -4.41 -3.38 3.51
C VAL A 97 -3.96 -4.62 2.74
N SER A 98 -4.82 -5.13 1.84
CA SER A 98 -4.50 -6.27 0.98
C SER A 98 -3.27 -5.99 0.11
N PHE A 99 -3.19 -4.81 -0.49
CA PHE A 99 -2.05 -4.42 -1.32
C PHE A 99 -0.75 -4.32 -0.53
N CYS A 100 -0.74 -3.59 0.60
CA CYS A 100 0.44 -3.47 1.44
C CYS A 100 0.88 -4.83 1.98
N GLY A 101 -0.06 -5.62 2.50
CA GLY A 101 0.20 -6.95 3.03
C GLY A 101 0.79 -7.90 1.97
N GLN A 102 0.26 -7.88 0.74
CA GLN A 102 0.75 -8.72 -0.35
C GLN A 102 2.19 -8.36 -0.74
N ILE A 103 2.52 -7.07 -0.86
CA ILE A 103 3.89 -6.63 -1.19
C ILE A 103 4.86 -6.97 -0.06
N LEU A 104 4.48 -6.78 1.20
CA LEU A 104 5.31 -7.17 2.34
C LEU A 104 5.52 -8.69 2.41
N LYS A 105 4.47 -9.47 2.10
CA LYS A 105 4.54 -10.94 2.05
C LYS A 105 5.52 -11.40 0.98
N GLU A 106 5.37 -10.91 -0.25
CA GLU A 106 6.29 -11.21 -1.36
C GLU A 106 7.73 -10.82 -1.00
N ALA A 107 7.94 -9.63 -0.44
CA ALA A 107 9.26 -9.17 -0.02
C ALA A 107 9.87 -10.08 1.05
N SER A 108 9.06 -10.60 1.98
CA SER A 108 9.52 -11.51 3.03
C SER A 108 9.83 -12.92 2.53
N GLU A 109 9.07 -13.42 1.55
CA GLU A 109 9.26 -14.74 0.95
C GLU A 109 10.52 -14.77 0.07
N LEU A 110 10.76 -13.69 -0.69
CA LEU A 110 11.98 -13.53 -1.51
C LEU A 110 13.27 -13.52 -0.68
N GLN A 111 13.22 -13.15 0.59
CA GLN A 111 14.36 -13.19 1.52
C GLN A 111 14.61 -14.59 2.11
N SER A 112 13.60 -15.45 2.14
CA SER A 112 13.67 -16.79 2.77
C SER A 112 14.14 -17.92 1.85
N GLY A 113 14.59 -17.60 0.63
CA GLY A 113 15.00 -18.55 -0.39
C GLY A 113 16.32 -19.27 -0.09
N THR A 114 16.27 -20.31 0.74
CA THR A 114 17.35 -21.29 0.94
C THR A 114 17.46 -22.21 -0.29
N GLY A 115 18.38 -21.93 -1.23
CA GLY A 115 18.66 -22.84 -2.36
C GLY A 115 19.73 -22.34 -3.33
N GLU A 116 20.91 -22.97 -3.28
CA GLU A 116 22.21 -22.55 -3.85
C GLU A 116 22.32 -22.45 -5.40
N SER A 117 21.25 -22.58 -6.20
CA SER A 117 21.32 -22.43 -7.67
C SER A 117 20.53 -21.25 -8.26
N ALA A 118 19.77 -20.50 -7.45
CA ALA A 118 18.93 -19.37 -7.88
C ALA A 118 19.50 -17.98 -7.51
N ASN A 119 20.78 -17.93 -7.11
CA ASN A 119 21.39 -16.82 -6.40
C ASN A 119 21.44 -15.51 -7.22
N VAL A 120 21.80 -15.56 -8.52
CA VAL A 120 21.94 -14.34 -9.36
C VAL A 120 20.58 -13.71 -9.72
N ASP A 121 19.59 -14.54 -10.06
CA ASP A 121 18.26 -14.06 -10.44
C ASP A 121 17.47 -13.54 -9.22
N ILE A 122 17.64 -14.15 -8.05
CA ILE A 122 17.02 -13.66 -6.80
C ILE A 122 17.61 -12.30 -6.41
N HIS A 123 18.94 -12.13 -6.45
CA HIS A 123 19.55 -10.82 -6.18
C HIS A 123 19.08 -9.75 -7.16
N ARG A 124 18.95 -10.10 -8.45
CA ARG A 124 18.43 -9.17 -9.47
C ARG A 124 16.96 -8.83 -9.24
N VAL A 125 16.11 -9.80 -8.91
CA VAL A 125 14.70 -9.57 -8.59
C VAL A 125 14.57 -8.69 -7.34
N LEU A 126 15.38 -8.94 -6.32
CA LEU A 126 15.41 -8.12 -5.11
C LEU A 126 15.82 -6.68 -5.42
N GLU A 127 16.94 -6.45 -6.12
CA GLU A 127 17.38 -5.11 -6.52
C GLU A 127 16.30 -4.35 -7.30
N LEU A 128 15.61 -5.04 -8.20
CA LEU A 128 14.56 -4.45 -9.02
C LEU A 128 13.28 -4.14 -8.22
N ARG A 129 12.99 -4.91 -7.18
CA ARG A 129 11.80 -4.73 -6.33
C ARG A 129 12.01 -3.80 -5.15
N SER A 130 13.25 -3.55 -4.74
CA SER A 130 13.57 -2.67 -3.62
C SER A 130 12.86 -1.32 -3.69
N PRO A 131 12.86 -0.59 -4.84
CA PRO A 131 12.20 0.72 -4.92
C PRO A 131 10.69 0.65 -4.66
N ILE A 132 10.03 -0.43 -5.07
CA ILE A 132 8.59 -0.64 -4.88
C ILE A 132 8.30 -0.98 -3.42
N ILE A 133 9.09 -1.87 -2.81
CA ILE A 133 8.97 -2.23 -1.40
C ILE A 133 9.15 -0.99 -0.52
N VAL A 134 10.21 -0.21 -0.77
CA VAL A 134 10.47 1.06 -0.08
C VAL A 134 9.30 2.03 -0.27
N LYS A 135 8.75 2.12 -1.48
CA LYS A 135 7.61 3.01 -1.76
C LYS A 135 6.36 2.60 -0.97
N VAL A 136 6.07 1.30 -0.89
CA VAL A 136 4.94 0.78 -0.10
C VAL A 136 5.14 1.03 1.38
N ILE A 137 6.32 0.71 1.94
CA ILE A 137 6.63 0.96 3.36
C ILE A 137 6.50 2.45 3.69
N LYS A 138 7.04 3.34 2.85
CA LYS A 138 6.88 4.79 3.02
C LYS A 138 5.42 5.24 2.94
N GLY A 139 4.60 4.61 2.11
CA GLY A 139 3.16 4.85 2.11
C GLY A 139 2.49 4.35 3.38
N MET A 140 2.93 3.24 3.96
CA MET A 140 2.45 2.79 5.27
C MET A 140 2.79 3.81 6.37
N CYS A 141 3.91 4.53 6.28
CA CYS A 141 4.22 5.63 7.20
C CYS A 141 3.16 6.75 7.16
N LEU A 142 2.58 7.00 5.98
CA LEU A 142 1.55 8.01 5.75
C LEU A 142 0.12 7.46 5.89
N MET A 143 -0.03 6.17 6.20
CA MET A 143 -1.33 5.54 6.39
C MET A 143 -2.02 6.11 7.62
N ASN A 144 -3.36 6.19 7.57
CA ASN A 144 -4.17 6.54 8.73
C ASN A 144 -3.82 5.62 9.91
N SER A 145 -3.49 6.22 11.06
CA SER A 145 -2.99 5.49 12.23
C SER A 145 -4.03 4.51 12.80
N HIS A 146 -5.33 4.79 12.66
CA HIS A 146 -6.39 3.86 13.06
C HIS A 146 -6.41 2.62 12.17
N ILE A 147 -6.26 2.79 10.85
CA ILE A 147 -6.16 1.68 9.89
C ILE A 147 -4.91 0.86 10.18
N PHE A 148 -3.75 1.52 10.33
CA PHE A 148 -2.50 0.83 10.62
C PHE A 148 -2.58 0.05 11.93
N LYS A 149 -3.12 0.64 13.00
CA LYS A 149 -3.31 -0.02 14.30
C LYS A 149 -4.25 -1.22 14.20
N LYS A 150 -5.38 -1.06 13.50
CA LYS A 150 -6.39 -2.12 13.29
C LYS A 150 -5.78 -3.35 12.62
N HIS A 151 -4.90 -3.15 11.64
CA HIS A 151 -4.28 -4.23 10.84
C HIS A 151 -2.86 -4.58 11.25
N LEU A 152 -2.35 -4.02 12.36
CA LEU A 152 -0.98 -4.26 12.81
C LEU A 152 -0.68 -5.75 13.01
N ARG A 153 -1.66 -6.54 13.46
CA ARG A 153 -1.49 -7.99 13.65
C ARG A 153 -1.13 -8.71 12.34
N GLU A 154 -1.62 -8.23 11.21
CA GLU A 154 -1.35 -8.79 9.88
C GLU A 154 0.00 -8.31 9.35
N PHE A 155 0.31 -7.03 9.53
CA PHE A 155 1.55 -6.44 9.03
C PHE A 155 2.78 -6.81 9.84
N TYR A 156 2.66 -6.90 11.16
CA TYR A 156 3.81 -7.00 12.07
C TYR A 156 4.74 -8.20 11.79
N PRO A 157 4.24 -9.43 11.56
CA PRO A 157 5.10 -10.56 11.21
C PRO A 157 5.82 -10.39 9.88
N LEU A 158 5.22 -9.66 8.93
CA LEU A 158 5.83 -9.39 7.63
C LEU A 158 6.91 -8.32 7.74
N ILE A 159 6.61 -7.22 8.45
CA ILE A 159 7.56 -6.11 8.65
C ILE A 159 8.79 -6.59 9.43
N THR A 160 8.60 -7.40 10.48
CA THR A 160 9.74 -7.90 11.30
C THR A 160 10.68 -8.79 10.50
N LYS A 161 10.19 -9.57 9.52
CA LYS A 161 11.06 -10.30 8.60
C LYS A 161 11.93 -9.36 7.75
N LEU A 162 11.39 -8.22 7.33
CA LEU A 162 12.12 -7.23 6.52
C LEU A 162 13.22 -6.48 7.29
N VAL A 163 13.21 -6.50 8.64
CA VAL A 163 14.30 -5.92 9.46
C VAL A 163 15.64 -6.58 9.14
N CYS A 164 15.61 -7.88 8.80
CA CYS A 164 16.79 -8.65 8.42
C CYS A 164 17.08 -8.63 6.91
N SER A 165 16.38 -7.80 6.13
CA SER A 165 16.60 -7.71 4.68
C SER A 165 18.02 -7.29 4.36
N ASP A 166 18.68 -7.90 3.37
CA ASP A 166 20.02 -7.47 2.92
C ASP A 166 20.03 -6.06 2.30
N GLN A 167 18.86 -5.57 1.88
CA GLN A 167 18.72 -4.26 1.24
C GLN A 167 18.67 -3.13 2.27
N MET A 168 19.71 -2.30 2.29
CA MET A 168 19.82 -1.16 3.20
C MET A 168 18.62 -0.22 3.14
N ASP A 169 18.14 0.08 1.93
CA ASP A 169 17.03 1.02 1.72
C ASP A 169 15.72 0.50 2.31
N VAL A 170 15.47 -0.82 2.21
CA VAL A 170 14.30 -1.47 2.81
C VAL A 170 14.38 -1.38 4.33
N ARG A 171 15.54 -1.70 4.93
CA ARG A 171 15.73 -1.58 6.39
C ARG A 171 15.54 -0.14 6.86
N GLY A 172 16.06 0.83 6.11
CA GLY A 172 15.86 2.25 6.39
C GLY A 172 14.38 2.64 6.41
N ALA A 173 13.62 2.23 5.39
CA ALA A 173 12.19 2.48 5.33
C ALA A 173 11.41 1.80 6.47
N VAL A 174 11.80 0.59 6.88
CA VAL A 174 11.19 -0.08 8.05
C VAL A 174 11.47 0.71 9.34
N GLY A 175 12.69 1.23 9.49
CA GLY A 175 13.04 2.11 10.61
C GLY A 175 12.18 3.37 10.67
N ASP A 176 11.94 4.02 9.52
CA ASP A 176 11.04 5.17 9.42
C ASP A 176 9.60 4.79 9.81
N LEU A 177 9.11 3.63 9.34
CA LEU A 177 7.78 3.13 9.65
C LEU A 177 7.60 2.91 11.16
N PHE A 178 8.57 2.28 11.80
CA PHE A 178 8.55 2.07 13.25
C PHE A 178 8.55 3.40 14.00
N SER A 179 9.39 4.33 13.57
CA SER A 179 9.50 5.65 14.18
C SER A 179 8.20 6.45 14.09
N MET A 180 7.51 6.42 12.94
CA MET A 180 6.30 7.20 12.73
C MET A 180 5.02 6.53 13.27
N GLN A 181 4.85 5.23 12.99
CA GLN A 181 3.61 4.53 13.32
C GLN A 181 3.69 3.80 14.66
N LEU A 182 4.72 3.01 14.93
CA LEU A 182 4.79 2.25 16.19
C LEU A 182 5.09 3.12 17.42
N THR A 183 5.96 4.13 17.31
CA THR A 183 6.19 5.05 18.44
C THR A 183 4.91 5.75 18.88
N SER A 184 4.03 6.09 17.92
CA SER A 184 2.72 6.70 18.22
C SER A 184 1.74 5.77 18.94
N LEU A 185 2.01 4.46 18.94
CA LEU A 185 1.18 3.42 19.53
C LEU A 185 1.69 2.95 20.91
N LEU A 186 2.89 3.36 21.31
CA LEU A 186 3.46 3.03 22.61
C LEU A 186 2.98 4.04 23.68
N PRO A 187 2.71 3.58 24.92
CA PRO A 187 2.27 4.43 26.03
C PRO A 187 3.36 5.37 26.55
#